data_AF-A0A7W7Z331-F1
#
_entry.id   AF-A0A7W7Z331-F1
#
_cell.length_a   1.000
_cell.length_b   1.000
_cell.length_c   1.000
_cell.angle_alpha   90.00
_cell.angle_beta   90.00
_cell.angle_gamma   90.00
#
_symmetry.space_group_name_H-M   'P 1'
#
loop_
_entity.id
_entity.type
_entity.pdbx_description
1 polymer ?
#
loop_
_entity_poly.entity_id
_entity_poly.type
_entity_poly.pdbx_seq_one_letter_code
_entity_poly.pdbx_strand_id
1 'polypeptide(L)'
;MSTEIARLNELSRTGLYRSDNRPQSRIATPDAAISLDTPRKAKSRLRVAGWRLQNDQLRRPEAAVIAMALLKAVCTAEQKDFDEASGRILAVALLDLHGRGYRLSEAREVMRRLRKRWRTPPPADDEDENRE
;
A
#
# COMPACT_ATOMS: atom_id res chain seq x y z
N MET A 1 -2.03 21.59 -29.91
CA MET A 1 -1.34 20.76 -28.89
C MET A 1 -1.26 19.33 -29.40
N SER A 2 -0.10 18.67 -29.27
CA SER A 2 0.28 17.48 -30.06
C SER A 2 -0.65 16.27 -29.86
N THR A 3 -1.21 15.77 -30.97
CA THR A 3 -2.03 14.54 -31.08
C THR A 3 -1.33 13.28 -30.55
N GLU A 4 0.01 13.29 -30.53
CA GLU A 4 0.83 12.18 -30.01
C GLU A 4 0.68 12.01 -28.49
N ILE A 5 0.61 13.11 -27.73
CA ILE A 5 0.46 13.06 -26.27
C ILE A 5 -0.92 12.51 -25.91
N ALA A 6 -1.97 12.96 -26.63
CA ALA A 6 -3.32 12.45 -26.45
C ALA A 6 -3.38 10.94 -26.71
N ARG A 7 -2.74 10.46 -27.79
CA ARG A 7 -2.66 9.02 -28.12
C ARG A 7 -1.91 8.20 -27.07
N LEU A 8 -0.79 8.70 -26.54
CA LEU A 8 -0.02 8.01 -25.49
C LEU A 8 -0.80 7.93 -24.16
N ASN A 9 -1.50 9.00 -23.81
CA ASN A 9 -2.37 9.00 -22.62
C ASN A 9 -3.55 8.03 -22.80
N GLU A 10 -4.12 7.95 -24.01
CA GLU A 10 -5.20 7.01 -24.34
C GLU A 10 -4.74 5.55 -24.22
N LEU A 11 -3.59 5.20 -24.82
CA LEU A 11 -2.98 3.87 -24.70
C LEU A 11 -2.70 3.47 -23.24
N SER A 12 -2.28 4.42 -22.42
CA SER A 12 -2.07 4.18 -20.98
C SER A 12 -3.37 3.93 -20.21
N ARG A 13 -4.50 4.46 -20.68
CA ARG A 13 -5.81 4.31 -20.02
C ARG A 13 -6.54 3.06 -20.45
N THR A 14 -6.50 2.73 -21.75
CA THR A 14 -7.29 1.64 -22.33
C THR A 14 -6.50 0.35 -22.46
N GLY A 15 -5.19 0.40 -22.71
CA GLY A 15 -4.36 -0.78 -22.94
C GLY A 15 -3.65 -1.35 -21.69
N LEU A 16 -3.59 -0.59 -20.60
CA LEU A 16 -2.79 -0.91 -19.41
C LEU A 16 -3.64 -0.83 -18.13
N TYR A 17 -4.69 -1.64 -18.09
CA TYR A 17 -5.65 -1.71 -16.98
C TYR A 17 -5.04 -2.40 -15.74
N ARG A 18 -5.24 -1.84 -14.55
CA ARG A 18 -4.83 -2.46 -13.27
C ARG A 18 -5.96 -3.33 -12.71
N SER A 19 -5.65 -4.40 -12.00
CA SER A 19 -6.70 -5.21 -11.36
C SER A 19 -7.47 -4.42 -10.29
N ASP A 20 -8.80 -4.57 -10.28
CA ASP A 20 -9.70 -3.82 -9.38
C ASP A 20 -9.45 -4.12 -7.89
N ASN A 21 -8.94 -5.32 -7.58
CA ASN A 21 -8.67 -5.78 -6.22
C ASN A 21 -7.31 -5.32 -5.65
N ARG A 22 -6.51 -4.55 -6.40
CA ARG A 22 -5.20 -4.09 -5.92
C ARG A 22 -5.33 -2.75 -5.18
N PRO A 23 -4.86 -2.65 -3.92
CA PRO A 23 -4.96 -1.40 -3.15
C PRO A 23 -4.24 -0.26 -3.87
N GLN A 24 -4.93 0.86 -4.09
CA GLN A 24 -4.34 2.04 -4.70
C GLN A 24 -3.54 2.83 -3.64
N SER A 25 -2.22 2.90 -3.79
CA SER A 25 -1.33 3.75 -2.98
C SER A 25 -1.42 5.24 -3.37
N ARG A 26 -2.63 5.76 -3.65
CA ARG A 26 -2.82 7.17 -3.98
C ARG A 26 -2.71 8.01 -2.70
N ILE A 27 -1.50 8.48 -2.41
CA ILE A 27 -1.35 9.79 -1.78
C ILE A 27 -1.75 10.78 -2.86
N ALA A 28 -2.91 11.41 -2.70
CA ALA A 28 -3.40 12.41 -3.65
C ALA A 28 -2.40 13.57 -3.66
N THR A 29 -1.56 13.64 -4.70
CA THR A 29 -0.80 14.84 -4.96
C THR A 29 -1.81 15.88 -5.45
N PRO A 30 -1.94 17.06 -4.81
CA PRO A 30 -2.82 18.11 -5.28
C PRO A 30 -2.44 18.43 -6.73
N ASP A 31 -3.46 18.67 -7.57
CA ASP A 31 -3.34 18.90 -9.00
C ASP A 31 -2.22 19.89 -9.29
N ALA A 32 -1.04 19.35 -9.60
CA ALA A 32 0.11 20.13 -10.03
C ALA A 32 -0.24 20.62 -11.44
N ALA A 33 -0.81 21.82 -11.45
CA ALA A 33 -1.08 22.69 -12.59
C ALA A 33 -0.32 22.27 -13.85
N ILE A 34 -1.10 21.81 -14.83
CA ILE A 34 -0.90 21.97 -16.30
C ILE A 34 0.55 22.28 -16.67
N SER A 35 1.48 21.39 -16.32
CA SER A 35 2.86 21.53 -16.71
C SER A 35 2.96 20.92 -18.08
N LEU A 36 2.97 21.76 -19.13
CA LEU A 36 3.12 21.41 -20.55
C LEU A 36 3.58 19.97 -20.72
N ASP A 37 2.63 19.08 -20.96
CA ASP A 37 2.88 17.64 -20.98
C ASP A 37 3.82 17.41 -22.15
N THR A 38 5.04 16.94 -21.88
CA THR A 38 6.01 16.68 -22.95
C THR A 38 5.85 15.25 -23.43
N PRO A 39 6.17 14.94 -24.70
CA PRO A 39 6.20 13.56 -25.17
C PRO A 39 7.05 12.63 -24.28
N ARG A 40 8.10 13.16 -23.65
CA ARG A 40 8.94 12.45 -22.68
C ARG A 40 8.19 12.09 -21.39
N LYS A 41 7.40 13.01 -20.83
CA LYS A 41 6.54 12.72 -19.65
C LYS A 41 5.45 11.71 -20.01
N ALA A 42 4.81 11.84 -21.16
CA ALA A 42 3.80 10.91 -21.66
C ALA A 42 4.37 9.48 -21.85
N LYS A 43 5.53 9.33 -22.51
CA LYS A 43 6.23 8.04 -22.64
C LYS A 43 6.63 7.45 -21.29
N SER A 44 7.07 8.29 -20.33
CA SER A 44 7.39 7.82 -18.98
C SER A 44 6.16 7.27 -18.25
N ARG A 45 4.99 7.91 -18.38
CA ARG A 45 3.73 7.39 -17.81
C ARG A 45 3.33 6.05 -18.42
N LEU A 46 3.42 5.92 -19.75
CA LEU A 46 3.11 4.67 -20.45
C LEU A 46 4.05 3.53 -20.02
N ARG A 47 5.35 3.81 -19.87
CA ARG A 47 6.32 2.85 -19.32
C ARG A 47 5.98 2.44 -17.89
N VAL A 48 5.61 3.39 -17.04
CA VAL A 48 5.20 3.12 -15.65
C VAL A 48 3.91 2.30 -15.60
N ALA A 49 2.95 2.59 -16.49
CA ALA A 49 1.72 1.81 -16.60
C ALA A 49 2.01 0.37 -17.05
N GLY A 50 2.93 0.17 -18.02
CA GLY A 50 3.36 -1.16 -18.45
C GLY A 50 4.06 -1.95 -17.34
N TRP A 51 4.95 -1.28 -16.61
CA TRP A 51 5.61 -1.87 -15.44
C TRP A 51 4.62 -2.25 -14.33
N ARG A 52 3.58 -1.42 -14.09
CA ARG A 52 2.51 -1.73 -13.14
C ARG A 52 1.69 -2.94 -13.57
N LEU A 53 1.28 -3.00 -14.84
CA LEU A 53 0.56 -4.15 -15.39
C LEU A 53 1.38 -5.44 -15.28
N GLN A 54 2.67 -5.38 -15.61
CA GLN A 54 3.57 -6.54 -15.46
C GLN A 54 3.69 -6.98 -13.99
N ASN A 55 3.79 -6.03 -13.05
CA ASN A 55 3.79 -6.34 -11.62
C ASN A 55 2.45 -6.91 -11.14
N ASP A 56 1.33 -6.50 -11.75
CA ASP A 56 -0.01 -7.06 -11.48
C ASP A 56 -0.08 -8.51 -11.98
N GLN A 57 0.38 -8.78 -13.21
CA GLN A 57 0.46 -10.14 -13.77
C GLN A 57 1.35 -11.07 -12.94
N LEU A 58 2.49 -10.57 -12.47
CA LEU A 58 3.43 -11.32 -11.63
C LEU A 58 3.03 -11.36 -10.14
N ARG A 59 1.89 -10.77 -9.77
CA ARG A 59 1.41 -10.65 -8.37
C ARG A 59 2.49 -10.12 -7.39
N ARG A 60 3.38 -9.25 -7.87
CA ARG A 60 4.45 -8.69 -7.03
C ARG A 60 3.84 -7.77 -5.98
N PRO A 61 4.08 -7.97 -4.67
CA PRO A 61 3.49 -7.12 -3.64
C PRO A 61 4.04 -5.69 -3.71
N GLU A 62 3.19 -4.69 -3.45
CA GLU A 62 3.65 -3.30 -3.29
C GLU A 62 4.34 -3.11 -1.94
N ALA A 63 5.21 -2.10 -1.82
CA ALA A 63 5.88 -1.78 -0.56
C ALA A 63 4.89 -1.58 0.59
N ALA A 64 3.73 -0.97 0.34
CA ALA A 64 2.67 -0.80 1.32
C ALA A 64 2.07 -2.14 1.80
N VAL A 65 1.93 -3.12 0.91
CA VAL A 65 1.44 -4.47 1.23
C VAL A 65 2.46 -5.19 2.12
N ILE A 66 3.75 -5.11 1.77
CA ILE A 66 4.83 -5.69 2.57
C ILE A 66 4.87 -5.03 3.96
N ALA A 67 4.84 -3.70 4.02
CA ALA A 67 4.87 -2.95 5.27
C ALA A 67 3.68 -3.31 6.18
N MET A 68 2.48 -3.43 5.61
CA MET A 68 1.28 -3.83 6.37
C MET A 68 1.37 -5.28 6.85
N ALA A 69 1.90 -6.20 6.04
CA ALA A 69 2.11 -7.59 6.44
C ALA A 69 3.10 -7.71 7.60
N LEU A 70 4.22 -6.97 7.53
CA LEU A 70 5.20 -6.90 8.61
C LEU A 70 4.59 -6.32 9.89
N LEU A 71 3.87 -5.19 9.78
CA LEU A 71 3.20 -4.57 10.92
C LEU A 71 2.18 -5.51 11.57
N LYS A 72 1.43 -6.27 10.74
CA LYS A 72 0.50 -7.30 11.21
C LYS A 72 1.22 -8.39 11.99
N ALA A 73 2.27 -8.96 11.42
CA ALA A 73 3.09 -9.97 12.09
C ALA A 73 3.58 -9.49 13.46
N VAL A 74 4.18 -8.29 13.51
CA VAL A 74 4.67 -7.68 14.75
C VAL A 74 3.56 -7.50 15.79
N CYS A 75 2.36 -7.05 15.38
CA CYS A 75 1.26 -6.80 16.30
C CYS A 75 0.57 -8.07 16.80
N THR A 76 0.52 -9.13 15.99
CA THR A 76 -0.24 -10.36 16.34
C THR A 76 0.61 -11.46 16.94
N ALA A 77 1.92 -11.48 16.65
CA ALA A 77 2.87 -12.49 17.14
C ALA A 77 2.86 -12.63 18.66
N GLU A 78 3.22 -13.83 19.11
CA GLU A 78 3.45 -14.10 20.52
C GLU A 78 4.90 -13.75 20.89
N GLN A 79 5.14 -13.54 22.19
CA GLN A 79 6.48 -13.16 22.66
C GLN A 79 7.54 -14.22 22.31
N LYS A 80 7.14 -15.50 22.25
CA LYS A 80 8.01 -16.62 21.86
C LYS A 80 8.47 -16.58 20.40
N ASP A 81 7.75 -15.87 19.54
CA ASP A 81 8.05 -15.77 18.11
C ASP A 81 9.03 -14.61 17.83
N PHE A 82 9.35 -13.81 18.83
CA PHE A 82 10.27 -12.67 18.73
C PHE A 82 11.66 -13.05 19.23
N ASP A 83 12.59 -13.24 18.29
CA ASP A 83 14.01 -13.31 18.60
C ASP A 83 14.63 -11.92 18.79
N GLU A 84 15.87 -11.89 19.26
CA GLU A 84 16.58 -10.63 19.52
C GLU A 84 16.76 -9.80 18.23
N ALA A 85 16.98 -10.45 17.09
CA ALA A 85 17.13 -9.79 15.80
C ALA A 85 15.84 -9.05 15.40
N SER A 86 14.67 -9.69 15.56
CA SER A 86 13.37 -9.08 15.33
C SER A 86 13.13 -7.88 16.26
N GLY A 87 13.56 -7.98 17.52
CA GLY A 87 13.55 -6.86 18.46
C GLY A 87 14.39 -5.67 18.01
N ARG A 88 15.62 -5.91 17.51
CA ARG A 88 16.50 -4.85 16.98
C ARG A 88 15.92 -4.17 15.76
N ILE A 89 15.33 -4.92 14.82
CA ILE A 89 14.68 -4.35 13.62
C ILE A 89 13.53 -3.42 14.03
N LEU A 90 12.68 -3.86 14.97
CA LEU A 90 11.59 -3.04 15.48
C LEU A 90 12.10 -1.78 16.19
N ALA A 91 13.15 -1.89 16.98
CA ALA A 91 13.76 -0.75 17.66
C ALA A 91 14.28 0.30 16.67
N VAL A 92 14.99 -0.12 15.61
CA VAL A 92 15.46 0.77 14.54
C VAL A 92 14.29 1.48 13.85
N ALA A 93 13.22 0.75 13.54
CA ALA A 93 12.03 1.34 12.91
C ALA A 93 11.33 2.37 13.81
N LEU A 94 11.22 2.09 15.12
CA LEU A 94 10.65 3.04 16.09
C LEU A 94 11.54 4.28 16.28
N LEU A 95 12.87 4.10 16.30
CA LEU A 95 13.81 5.21 16.36
C LEU A 95 13.75 6.09 15.11
N ASP A 96 13.58 5.52 13.92
CA ASP A 96 13.37 6.28 12.69
C ASP A 96 12.07 7.12 12.76
N LEU A 97 10.96 6.54 13.26
CA LEU A 97 9.74 7.30 13.51
C LEU A 97 9.96 8.44 14.50
N HIS A 98 10.73 8.20 15.57
CA HIS A 98 11.07 9.25 16.52
C HIS A 98 11.90 10.37 15.88
N GLY A 99 12.90 10.02 15.06
CA GLY A 99 13.72 10.98 14.31
C GLY A 99 12.91 11.82 13.31
N ARG A 100 11.78 11.30 12.82
CA ARG A 100 10.82 12.04 11.99
C ARG A 100 9.85 12.92 12.79
N GLY A 101 9.98 12.97 14.12
CA GLY A 101 9.17 13.80 15.02
C GLY A 101 7.92 13.10 15.58
N TYR A 102 7.71 11.81 15.33
CA TYR A 102 6.60 11.08 15.93
C TYR A 102 6.88 10.72 17.39
N ARG A 103 5.84 10.71 18.22
CA ARG A 103 5.96 10.27 19.61
C ARG A 103 5.89 8.74 19.68
N LEU A 104 6.87 8.12 20.34
CA LEU A 104 6.91 6.67 20.51
C LEU A 104 5.68 6.11 21.24
N SER A 105 5.10 6.88 22.18
CA SER A 105 3.87 6.53 22.87
C SER A 105 2.67 6.43 21.92
N GLU A 106 2.57 7.31 20.93
CA GLU A 106 1.51 7.30 19.93
C GLU A 106 1.68 6.12 18.97
N ALA A 107 2.91 5.84 18.53
CA ALA A 107 3.20 4.66 17.71
C ALA A 107 2.81 3.36 18.44
N ARG A 108 3.16 3.22 19.71
CA ARG A 108 2.75 2.08 20.56
C ARG A 108 1.24 1.97 20.70
N GLU A 109 0.56 3.10 20.89
CA GLU A 109 -0.91 3.12 21.01
C GLU A 109 -1.59 2.69 19.70
N VAL A 110 -1.09 3.13 18.54
CA VAL A 110 -1.56 2.67 17.23
C VAL A 110 -1.36 1.17 17.07
N MET A 111 -0.17 0.64 17.38
CA MET A 111 0.11 -0.80 17.31
C MET A 111 -0.80 -1.61 18.24
N ARG A 112 -1.09 -1.09 19.45
CA ARG A 112 -2.03 -1.72 20.39
C ARG A 112 -3.45 -1.80 19.84
N ARG A 113 -3.94 -0.72 19.21
CA ARG A 113 -5.25 -0.70 18.55
C ARG A 113 -5.32 -1.69 17.39
N LEU A 114 -4.26 -1.75 16.57
CA LEU A 114 -4.16 -2.71 15.47
C LEU A 114 -4.14 -4.15 15.96
N ARG A 115 -3.38 -4.45 17.03
CA ARG A 115 -3.39 -5.77 17.67
C ARG A 115 -4.79 -6.19 18.10
N LYS A 116 -5.54 -5.29 18.75
CA LYS A 116 -6.93 -5.55 19.13
C LYS A 116 -7.76 -5.87 17.90
N ARG A 117 -7.73 -5.00 16.88
CA ARG A 117 -8.48 -5.18 15.64
C ARG A 117 -8.19 -6.49 14.91
N TRP A 118 -6.94 -6.96 14.91
CA TRP A 118 -6.54 -8.18 14.19
C TRP A 118 -6.67 -9.47 15.01
N ARG A 119 -6.71 -9.38 16.35
CA ARG A 119 -6.95 -10.53 17.22
C ARG A 119 -8.43 -10.74 17.54
N THR A 120 -9.28 -9.72 17.44
CA THR A 120 -10.72 -9.93 17.51
C THR A 120 -11.13 -10.76 16.29
N PRO A 121 -11.74 -11.95 16.47
CA PRO A 121 -12.32 -12.66 15.33
C PRO A 121 -13.33 -11.74 14.64
N PRO A 122 -13.48 -11.81 13.31
CA PRO A 122 -14.62 -11.17 12.66
C PRO A 122 -15.89 -11.61 13.39
N PRO A 123 -16.92 -10.75 13.53
CA PRO A 123 -18.22 -11.21 14.01
C PRO A 123 -18.58 -12.45 13.19
N ALA A 124 -19.00 -13.52 13.85
CA ALA A 124 -19.54 -14.67 13.15
C ALA A 124 -20.63 -14.13 12.22
N ASP A 125 -20.51 -14.40 10.93
CA ASP A 125 -21.62 -14.13 10.03
C ASP A 125 -22.81 -14.89 10.61
N ASP A 126 -23.87 -14.17 10.99
CA ASP A 126 -25.13 -14.74 11.44
C ASP A 126 -25.76 -15.45 10.22
N GLU A 127 -25.26 -16.64 9.89
CA GLU A 127 -25.92 -17.58 8.98
C GLU A 127 -27.10 -18.23 9.74
N ASP A 128 -28.16 -17.46 9.96
CA ASP A 128 -29.48 -17.99 10.34
C ASP A 128 -30.56 -16.92 10.10
N GLU A 129 -31.11 -16.87 8.88
CA GLU A 129 -32.51 -16.48 8.59
C GLU A 129 -32.74 -16.42 7.05
N ASN A 130 -32.86 -17.58 6.42
CA ASN A 130 -33.75 -17.79 5.26
C ASN A 130 -33.71 -19.26 4.84
N ARG A 131 -34.35 -20.09 5.67
CA ARG A 131 -34.96 -21.36 5.25
C ARG A 131 -36.39 -21.37 5.79
N GLU A 132 -37.27 -20.71 5.07
CA GLU A 132 -38.70 -21.06 5.01
C GLU A 132 -39.00 -21.65 3.63
#